data_AF-A0A258VRS2-F1
#
_entry.id   AF-A0A258VRS2-F1
#
_cell.length_a   1.000
_cell.length_b   1.000
_cell.length_c   1.000
_cell.angle_alpha   90.00
_cell.angle_beta   90.00
_cell.angle_gamma   90.00
#
_symmetry.space_group_name_H-M   'P 1'
#
loop_
_entity.id
_entity.type
_entity.pdbx_description
1 polymer ?
#
loop_
_entity_poly.entity_id
_entity_poly.type
_entity_poly.pdbx_seq_one_letter_code
_entity_poly.pdbx_strand_id
1 'polypeptide(L)'
;MSNATSAHTIRPKTIRESEAAHFGKLAADWWNPKGSSAMLHKLNPVRLGFIRDAIDAHFGSDSRGAKPLAGRRALDVGCGAGLLCEPLARLGAQVTGVDA
;
A
#
# COMPACT_ATOMS: atom_id res chain seq x y z
N MET A 1 16.88 -30.97 37.24
CA MET A 1 16.30 -29.62 37.39
C MET A 1 17.22 -28.64 36.68
N SER A 2 16.89 -28.24 35.45
CA SER A 2 17.60 -27.18 34.73
C SER A 2 16.55 -26.23 34.16
N ASN A 3 16.43 -25.08 34.80
CA ASN A 3 15.49 -24.03 34.45
C ASN A 3 16.10 -23.23 33.30
N ALA A 4 15.67 -23.49 32.07
CA ALA A 4 16.05 -22.69 30.92
C ALA A 4 15.24 -21.39 30.95
N THR A 5 15.81 -20.34 31.52
CA THR A 5 15.25 -18.98 31.43
C THR A 5 15.22 -18.58 29.96
N SER A 6 14.04 -18.61 29.34
CA SER A 6 13.84 -18.07 27.99
C SER A 6 14.14 -16.57 28.01
N ALA A 7 15.26 -16.18 27.43
CA ALA A 7 15.57 -14.77 27.21
C ALA A 7 14.48 -14.19 26.29
N HIS A 8 13.64 -13.32 26.84
CA HIS A 8 12.63 -12.60 26.08
C HIS A 8 13.37 -11.56 25.22
N THR A 9 13.64 -11.88 23.96
CA THR A 9 14.15 -10.90 22.99
C THR A 9 13.08 -9.83 22.82
N ILE A 10 13.25 -8.68 23.49
CA ILE A 10 12.42 -7.50 23.25
C ILE A 10 12.68 -7.06 21.82
N ARG A 11 11.79 -7.44 20.89
CA ARG A 11 11.81 -6.90 19.55
C ARG A 11 11.33 -5.45 19.65
N PRO A 12 12.12 -4.46 19.20
CA PRO A 12 11.66 -3.08 19.21
C PRO A 12 10.38 -2.97 18.36
N LYS A 13 9.34 -2.37 18.94
CA LYS A 13 8.11 -2.05 18.19
C LYS A 13 8.45 -1.00 17.13
N THR A 14 8.14 -1.30 15.88
CA THR A 14 8.32 -0.37 14.74
C THR A 14 7.04 0.42 14.41
N ILE A 15 5.96 0.20 15.17
CA ILE A 15 4.66 0.85 15.01
C ILE A 15 4.45 1.84 16.16
N ARG A 16 3.97 3.05 15.85
CA ARG A 16 3.46 4.00 16.82
C ARG A 16 1.96 3.83 16.95
N GLU A 17 1.51 3.28 18.08
CA GLU A 17 0.09 2.97 18.34
C GLU A 17 -0.80 4.22 18.22
N SER A 18 -0.30 5.39 18.62
CA SER A 18 -1.04 6.66 18.50
C SER A 18 -1.34 7.04 17.05
N GLU A 19 -0.41 6.77 16.12
CA GLU A 19 -0.57 7.06 14.69
C GLU A 19 -1.58 6.10 14.08
N ALA A 20 -1.45 4.80 14.36
CA ALA A 20 -2.41 3.79 13.90
C ALA A 20 -3.84 4.12 14.38
N ALA A 21 -3.99 4.51 15.66
CA ALA A 21 -5.27 4.94 16.20
C ALA A 21 -5.79 6.23 15.56
N HIS A 22 -4.91 7.19 15.22
CA HIS A 22 -5.30 8.43 14.54
C HIS A 22 -5.88 8.14 13.15
N PHE A 23 -5.15 7.38 12.31
CA PHE A 23 -5.62 7.05 10.96
C PHE A 23 -6.81 6.08 10.97
N GLY A 24 -6.89 5.17 11.94
CA GLY A 24 -8.04 4.30 12.14
C GLY A 24 -9.35 5.06 12.34
N LYS A 25 -9.33 6.21 13.03
CA LYS A 25 -10.52 7.08 13.20
C LYS A 25 -10.95 7.75 11.90
N LEU A 26 -10.03 7.99 10.97
CA LEU A 26 -10.29 8.64 9.68
C LEU A 26 -10.69 7.65 8.59
N ALA A 27 -10.49 6.34 8.81
CA ALA A 27 -10.59 5.31 7.79
C ALA A 27 -11.96 5.24 7.10
N ALA A 28 -13.05 5.51 7.81
CA ALA A 28 -14.40 5.46 7.24
C ALA A 28 -14.65 6.51 6.14
N ASP A 29 -13.94 7.64 6.17
CA ASP A 29 -14.08 8.74 5.20
C ASP A 29 -13.00 8.70 4.10
N TRP A 30 -12.10 7.71 4.12
CA TRP A 30 -10.94 7.69 3.22
C TRP A 30 -11.29 7.67 1.74
N TRP A 31 -12.42 7.08 1.35
CA TRP A 31 -12.88 7.04 -0.03
C TRP A 31 -13.76 8.21 -0.44
N ASN A 32 -14.04 9.15 0.46
CA ASN A 32 -14.74 10.38 0.11
C ASN A 32 -13.77 11.34 -0.63
N PRO A 33 -14.01 11.65 -1.92
CA PRO A 33 -13.11 12.50 -2.71
C PRO A 33 -13.11 13.96 -2.25
N LYS A 34 -14.05 14.35 -1.38
CA LYS A 34 -14.14 15.67 -0.74
C LYS A 34 -13.85 15.62 0.77
N GLY A 35 -13.49 14.45 1.29
CA GLY A 35 -13.23 14.21 2.71
C GLY A 35 -11.81 14.58 3.13
N SER A 36 -11.40 14.13 4.33
CA SER A 36 -10.08 14.45 4.90
C SER A 36 -8.91 13.97 4.04
N SER A 37 -9.13 12.97 3.19
CA SER A 37 -8.12 12.41 2.27
C SER A 37 -8.26 12.85 0.82
N ALA A 38 -9.04 13.91 0.54
CA ALA A 38 -9.24 14.44 -0.81
C ALA A 38 -7.93 14.68 -1.58
N MET A 39 -6.87 15.12 -0.91
CA MET A 39 -5.56 15.33 -1.54
C MET A 39 -4.92 14.03 -2.03
N LEU A 40 -5.10 12.91 -1.32
CA LEU A 40 -4.60 11.61 -1.75
C LEU A 40 -5.32 11.13 -3.01
N HIS A 41 -6.63 11.37 -3.12
CA HIS A 41 -7.40 11.08 -4.35
C HIS A 41 -6.88 11.88 -5.53
N LYS A 42 -6.66 13.19 -5.36
CA LYS A 42 -6.15 14.07 -6.42
C LYS A 42 -4.73 13.70 -6.86
N LEU A 43 -3.89 13.27 -5.92
CA LEU A 43 -2.51 12.85 -6.19
C LEU A 43 -2.46 11.46 -6.85
N ASN A 44 -3.45 10.61 -6.61
CA ASN A 44 -3.42 9.19 -7.01
C ASN A 44 -3.14 8.97 -8.51
N PRO A 45 -3.77 9.69 -9.46
CA PRO A 45 -3.48 9.52 -10.88
C PRO A 45 -2.02 9.85 -11.23
N VAL A 46 -1.47 10.92 -10.66
CA VAL A 46 -0.10 11.38 -10.95
C VAL A 46 0.92 10.39 -10.37
N ARG A 47 0.77 9.97 -9.11
CA ARG A 47 1.68 8.99 -8.50
C ARG A 47 1.59 7.63 -9.20
N LEU A 48 0.40 7.22 -9.63
CA LEU A 48 0.23 5.98 -10.39
C LEU A 48 0.98 6.05 -11.71
N GLY A 49 0.88 7.17 -12.45
CA GLY A 49 1.65 7.41 -13.68
C GLY A 49 3.15 7.26 -13.44
N PHE A 50 3.69 7.98 -12.44
CA PHE A 50 5.11 7.88 -12.07
C PHE A 50 5.55 6.44 -11.75
N ILE A 51 4.76 5.71 -10.95
CA ILE A 51 5.05 4.31 -10.63
C ILE A 51 5.02 3.45 -11.89
N ARG A 52 4.08 3.70 -12.80
CA ARG A 52 3.97 2.94 -14.04
C ARG A 52 5.13 3.16 -14.99
N ASP A 53 5.58 4.41 -15.15
CA ASP A 53 6.75 4.71 -15.96
C ASP A 53 7.98 3.94 -15.46
N ALA A 54 8.17 3.88 -14.13
CA ALA A 54 9.27 3.12 -13.53
C ALA A 54 9.13 1.60 -13.76
N ILE A 55 7.93 1.04 -13.58
CA ILE A 55 7.67 -0.39 -13.83
C ILE A 55 7.90 -0.74 -15.30
N ASP A 56 7.42 0.10 -16.21
CA ASP A 56 7.49 -0.16 -17.65
C ASP A 56 8.93 -0.06 -18.15
N ALA A 57 9.69 0.93 -17.66
CA ALA A 57 11.12 1.05 -17.93
C ALA A 57 11.92 -0.15 -17.38
N HIS A 58 11.58 -0.66 -16.18
CA HIS A 58 12.29 -1.77 -15.56
C HIS A 58 12.01 -3.11 -16.24
N PHE A 59 10.74 -3.37 -16.61
CA PHE A 59 10.31 -4.67 -17.12
C PHE A 59 10.10 -4.73 -18.63
N GLY A 60 10.21 -3.61 -19.36
CA GLY A 60 9.94 -3.54 -20.79
C GLY A 60 8.47 -3.85 -21.14
N SER A 61 7.54 -3.49 -20.26
CA SER A 61 6.11 -3.84 -20.41
C SER A 61 5.44 -2.99 -21.49
N ASP A 62 4.49 -3.58 -22.26
CA ASP A 62 3.62 -2.79 -23.15
C ASP A 62 2.54 -2.07 -22.35
N SER A 63 2.77 -0.79 -22.09
CA SER A 63 1.89 0.08 -21.28
C SER A 63 0.52 0.32 -21.91
N ARG A 64 0.35 0.01 -23.20
CA ARG A 64 -0.91 0.21 -23.95
C ARG A 64 -1.86 -0.97 -23.86
N GLY A 65 -1.42 -2.11 -23.31
CA GLY A 65 -2.26 -3.27 -23.11
C GLY A 65 -3.40 -3.01 -22.12
N ALA A 66 -4.51 -3.74 -22.24
CA ALA A 66 -5.66 -3.60 -21.33
C ALA A 66 -5.35 -3.99 -19.87
N LYS A 67 -4.36 -4.87 -19.67
CA LYS A 67 -3.87 -5.32 -18.35
C LYS A 67 -2.34 -5.28 -18.33
N PRO A 68 -1.72 -4.10 -18.30
CA PRO A 68 -0.28 -3.95 -18.48
C PRO A 68 0.54 -4.45 -17.28
N LEU A 69 -0.11 -4.90 -16.19
CA LEU A 69 0.53 -5.59 -15.05
C LEU A 69 0.15 -7.06 -14.94
N ALA A 70 -0.49 -7.66 -15.95
CA ALA A 70 -0.84 -9.08 -15.90
C ALA A 70 0.39 -9.95 -15.57
N GLY A 71 0.23 -10.88 -14.62
CA GLY A 71 1.31 -11.75 -14.14
C GLY A 71 2.32 -11.08 -13.21
N ARG A 72 2.19 -9.78 -12.91
CA ARG A 72 3.02 -9.08 -11.92
C ARG A 72 2.39 -9.15 -10.53
N ARG A 73 3.25 -9.13 -9.51
CA ARG A 73 2.87 -9.02 -8.10
C ARG A 73 3.28 -7.66 -7.57
N ALA A 74 2.43 -7.02 -6.78
CA ALA A 74 2.69 -5.74 -6.15
C ALA A 74 2.43 -5.81 -4.64
N LEU A 75 3.29 -5.16 -3.85
CA LEU A 75 3.12 -4.97 -2.41
C LEU A 75 3.02 -3.47 -2.14
N ASP A 76 1.89 -3.03 -1.57
CA ASP A 76 1.67 -1.65 -1.13
C ASP A 76 1.79 -1.59 0.39
N VAL A 77 2.85 -0.96 0.89
CA VAL A 77 3.18 -0.89 2.33
C VAL A 77 2.71 0.45 2.88
N GLY A 78 1.86 0.43 3.91
CA GLY A 78 1.10 1.61 4.33
C GLY A 78 -0.05 1.88 3.35
N CYS A 79 -0.72 0.81 2.89
CA CYS A 79 -1.73 0.92 1.84
C CYS A 79 -2.98 1.70 2.26
N GLY A 80 -3.21 1.83 3.56
CA GLY A 80 -4.41 2.40 4.14
C GLY A 80 -5.67 1.80 3.52
N ALA A 81 -6.56 2.66 3.04
CA ALA A 81 -7.81 2.30 2.36
C ALA A 81 -7.63 1.65 0.98
N GLY A 82 -6.40 1.47 0.50
CA GLY A 82 -6.12 0.82 -0.78
C GLY A 82 -6.30 1.72 -2.00
N LEU A 83 -6.18 3.06 -1.84
CA LEU A 83 -6.32 4.01 -2.95
C LEU A 83 -5.34 3.73 -4.10
N LEU A 84 -4.14 3.21 -3.80
CA LEU A 84 -3.18 2.79 -4.83
C LEU A 84 -3.31 1.30 -5.17
N CYS A 85 -3.62 0.45 -4.18
CA CYS A 85 -3.89 -0.98 -4.42
C CYS A 85 -4.92 -1.21 -5.53
N GLU A 86 -6.06 -0.51 -5.46
CA GLU A 86 -7.17 -0.67 -6.40
C GLU A 86 -6.77 -0.44 -7.87
N PRO A 87 -6.17 0.70 -8.26
CA PRO A 87 -5.76 0.89 -9.64
C PRO A 87 -4.66 -0.09 -10.08
N LEU A 88 -3.73 -0.48 -9.20
CA LEU A 88 -2.72 -1.50 -9.53
C LEU A 88 -3.38 -2.86 -9.85
N ALA A 89 -4.35 -3.28 -9.04
CA ALA A 89 -5.13 -4.49 -9.28
C ALA A 89 -5.96 -4.36 -10.57
N ARG A 90 -6.55 -3.18 -10.81
CA ARG A 90 -7.33 -2.89 -12.02
C ARG A 90 -6.48 -2.95 -13.29
N LEU A 91 -5.19 -2.61 -13.20
CA LEU A 91 -4.20 -2.77 -14.28
C LEU A 91 -3.67 -4.21 -14.44
N GLY A 92 -4.11 -5.16 -13.59
CA GLY A 92 -3.86 -6.59 -13.73
C GLY A 92 -2.82 -7.17 -12.77
N ALA A 93 -2.27 -6.39 -11.84
CA ALA A 93 -1.36 -6.92 -10.83
C ALA A 93 -2.10 -7.77 -9.80
N GLN A 94 -1.41 -8.79 -9.26
CA GLN A 94 -1.80 -9.42 -8.00
C GLN A 94 -1.27 -8.57 -6.85
N VAL A 95 -2.16 -7.81 -6.20
CA VAL A 95 -1.78 -6.84 -5.18
C VAL A 95 -1.96 -7.41 -3.78
N THR A 96 -0.98 -7.19 -2.92
CA THR A 96 -1.08 -7.33 -1.48
C THR A 96 -0.92 -5.95 -0.85
N GLY A 97 -1.92 -5.48 -0.13
CA GLY A 97 -1.81 -4.28 0.71
C GLY A 97 -1.48 -4.70 2.14
N VAL A 98 -0.60 -3.96 2.82
CA VAL A 98 -0.34 -4.12 4.25
C VAL A 98 -0.37 -2.76 4.95
N ASP A 99 -1.06 -2.71 6.08
CA ASP A 99 -1.11 -1.57 6.97
C ASP A 99 -1.07 -2.05 8.45
N ALA A 100 -0.84 -1.12 9.38
CA ALA A 100 -0.50 -1.38 10.78
C ALA A 100 -1.72 -1.55 11.70
#